data_AF-A0A7I7XAJ5-F1
#
_entry.id   AF-A0A7I7XAJ5-F1
#
_cell.length_a   1.000
_cell.length_b   1.000
_cell.length_c   1.000
_cell.angle_alpha   90.00
_cell.angle_beta   90.00
_cell.angle_gamma   90.00
#
_symmetry.space_group_name_H-M   'P 1'
#
loop_
_entity.id
_entity.type
_entity.pdbx_description
1 polymer ?
#
loop_
_entity_poly.entity_id
_entity_poly.type
_entity_poly.pdbx_seq_one_letter_code
_entity_poly.pdbx_strand_id
1 'polypeptide(L)'
;MVASLPTHTDVLIVGAGPAGLALAASLAQLGVDHTVVDRAPGPSTGSRAAAVQPRTLEYLDRIHVADTLIDDGLPGRGFVVADRDRTLLRTDYGRVASPFPFLLLISQQQTELRLLQRLEALGGRVHRGVRLLTLQDEFPGTAATLVDSTGIVRVIHARYVAGCDGLHSRVRDQAGGRFPGEAPATLFAVADARASGRPDDDLDTTFTLAPAGLLITSALPGDQLRLVAGVAPGTTAPTPAELDDLIATRGGRAMRRLRITEVVASSTYRVQQRVADRLRLGDVFLVGDAAHTHSPAGGQGMNTGIQDAGNLAWKLALALDRARPIDVLDTYQSERHPVAAELIAFTAQLMAVATVADPGAAAVRNDVIAAAAGVPGVTDLLATKLAQLDIDYADRTAGPMAPGRRAPLDLAPADDLTWSVGAPDDAGQSTYVRPDGIVADPELGARILDREGATP
;
A
#
# COMPACT_ATOMS: atom_id res chain seq x y z
N MET A 1 -20.37 -25.68 5.06
CA MET A 1 -20.60 -25.82 3.60
C MET A 1 -19.85 -24.70 2.91
N VAL A 2 -18.96 -25.00 1.95
CA VAL A 2 -18.31 -23.96 1.14
C VAL A 2 -19.39 -23.28 0.33
N ALA A 3 -19.57 -21.97 0.47
CA ALA A 3 -20.54 -21.23 -0.33
C ALA A 3 -20.21 -21.44 -1.82
N SER A 4 -21.20 -21.86 -2.61
CA SER A 4 -20.99 -22.10 -4.04
C SER A 4 -20.52 -20.81 -4.72
N LEU A 5 -19.42 -20.90 -5.47
CA LEU A 5 -18.97 -19.82 -6.35
C LEU A 5 -20.07 -19.51 -7.39
N PRO A 6 -20.33 -18.23 -7.69
CA PRO A 6 -21.26 -17.87 -8.76
C PRO A 6 -20.69 -18.25 -10.12
N THR A 7 -21.55 -18.42 -11.12
CA THR A 7 -21.14 -18.67 -12.51
C THR A 7 -20.78 -17.39 -13.27
N HIS A 8 -21.29 -16.25 -12.80
CA HIS A 8 -21.10 -14.93 -13.42
C HIS A 8 -20.82 -13.91 -12.33
N THR A 9 -20.04 -12.87 -12.65
CA THR A 9 -19.90 -11.69 -11.82
C THR A 9 -19.51 -10.49 -12.68
N ASP A 10 -19.72 -9.25 -12.23
CA ASP A 10 -19.17 -8.10 -12.95
C ASP A 10 -17.65 -8.00 -12.77
N VAL A 11 -17.14 -8.14 -11.53
CA VAL A 11 -15.69 -8.09 -11.25
C VAL A 11 -15.22 -9.34 -10.49
N LEU A 12 -14.29 -10.10 -11.06
CA LEU A 12 -13.57 -11.16 -10.34
C LEU A 12 -12.26 -10.63 -9.77
N ILE A 13 -12.11 -10.67 -8.44
CA ILE A 13 -10.88 -10.30 -7.75
C ILE A 13 -10.14 -11.59 -7.35
N VAL A 14 -8.91 -11.75 -7.82
CA VAL A 14 -8.06 -12.90 -7.53
C VAL A 14 -6.97 -12.48 -6.56
N GLY A 15 -7.08 -12.92 -5.31
CA GLY A 15 -6.19 -12.59 -4.20
C GLY A 15 -6.88 -11.68 -3.17
N ALA A 16 -6.84 -12.10 -1.91
CA ALA A 16 -7.41 -11.39 -0.75
C ALA A 16 -6.33 -10.93 0.23
N GLY A 17 -5.25 -10.38 -0.32
CA GLY A 17 -4.31 -9.52 0.43
C GLY A 17 -4.84 -8.08 0.54
N PRO A 18 -4.03 -7.13 1.02
CA PRO A 18 -4.50 -5.77 1.33
C PRO A 18 -5.11 -5.06 0.12
N ALA A 19 -4.46 -5.12 -1.05
CA ALA A 19 -4.97 -4.52 -2.27
C ALA A 19 -6.31 -5.13 -2.73
N GLY A 20 -6.43 -6.46 -2.70
CA GLY A 20 -7.66 -7.15 -3.10
C GLY A 20 -8.82 -6.93 -2.15
N LEU A 21 -8.56 -6.91 -0.84
CA LEU A 21 -9.58 -6.61 0.16
C LEU A 21 -10.01 -5.13 0.11
N ALA A 22 -9.07 -4.20 -0.09
CA ALA A 22 -9.39 -2.80 -0.32
C ALA A 22 -10.25 -2.60 -1.57
N LEU A 23 -9.90 -3.24 -2.69
CA LEU A 23 -10.68 -3.19 -3.93
C LEU A 23 -12.09 -3.75 -3.70
N ALA A 24 -12.20 -4.92 -3.08
CA ALA A 24 -13.48 -5.55 -2.78
C ALA A 24 -14.36 -4.67 -1.88
N ALA A 25 -13.81 -4.11 -0.80
CA ALA A 25 -14.55 -3.22 0.09
C ALA A 25 -15.00 -1.94 -0.62
N SER A 26 -14.14 -1.34 -1.48
CA SER A 26 -14.52 -0.19 -2.29
C SER A 26 -15.63 -0.51 -3.30
N LEU A 27 -15.55 -1.65 -4.01
CA LEU A 27 -16.59 -2.08 -4.95
C LEU A 27 -17.91 -2.41 -4.23
N ALA A 28 -17.85 -3.09 -3.09
CA ALA A 28 -19.01 -3.38 -2.25
C ALA A 28 -19.73 -2.10 -1.82
N GLN A 29 -18.97 -1.08 -1.40
CA GLN A 29 -19.53 0.20 -1.00
C GLN A 29 -20.17 0.96 -2.18
N LEU A 30 -19.62 0.81 -3.38
CA LEU A 30 -20.17 1.36 -4.62
C LEU A 30 -21.33 0.52 -5.21
N GLY A 31 -21.73 -0.57 -4.56
CA GLY A 31 -22.80 -1.45 -5.02
C GLY A 31 -22.46 -2.27 -6.27
N VAL A 32 -21.17 -2.44 -6.58
CA VAL A 32 -20.72 -3.24 -7.74
C VAL A 32 -20.69 -4.72 -7.39
N ASP A 33 -21.31 -5.56 -8.23
CA ASP A 33 -21.23 -7.02 -8.10
C ASP A 33 -19.79 -7.50 -8.31
N HIS A 34 -19.29 -8.27 -7.34
CA HIS A 34 -17.93 -8.79 -7.40
C HIS A 34 -17.79 -10.11 -6.64
N THR A 35 -16.83 -10.91 -7.07
CA THR A 35 -16.43 -12.15 -6.41
C THR A 35 -14.96 -12.08 -6.03
N VAL A 36 -14.64 -12.32 -4.76
CA VAL A 36 -13.25 -12.41 -4.29
C VAL A 36 -12.87 -13.87 -4.08
N VAL A 37 -11.79 -14.31 -4.73
CA VAL A 37 -11.22 -15.66 -4.55
C VAL A 37 -9.80 -15.56 -4.04
N ASP A 38 -9.41 -16.45 -3.13
CA ASP A 38 -8.06 -16.49 -2.62
C ASP A 38 -7.60 -17.92 -2.39
N ARG A 39 -6.36 -18.22 -2.79
CA ARG A 39 -5.80 -19.57 -2.71
C ARG A 39 -5.48 -20.00 -1.27
N ALA A 40 -5.24 -19.05 -0.36
CA ALA A 40 -4.93 -19.37 1.01
C ALA A 40 -6.22 -19.82 1.74
N PRO A 41 -6.11 -20.79 2.66
CA PRO A 41 -7.26 -21.26 3.43
C PRO A 41 -7.75 -20.23 4.45
N GLY A 42 -6.96 -19.20 4.76
CA GLY A 42 -7.28 -18.13 5.69
C GLY A 42 -6.32 -16.94 5.56
N PRO A 43 -6.46 -15.92 6.43
CA PRO A 43 -5.56 -14.77 6.47
C PRO A 43 -4.10 -15.17 6.68
N SER A 44 -3.16 -14.33 6.24
CA SER A 44 -1.73 -14.58 6.46
C SER A 44 -1.42 -14.60 7.97
N THR A 45 -0.57 -15.53 8.40
CA THR A 45 -0.08 -15.63 9.78
C THR A 45 1.21 -14.83 10.01
N GLY A 46 1.76 -14.20 8.97
CA GLY A 46 2.96 -13.37 9.03
C GLY A 46 2.73 -12.02 8.37
N SER A 47 3.31 -10.99 8.94
CA SER A 47 3.26 -9.63 8.42
C SER A 47 4.47 -9.33 7.54
N ARG A 48 4.31 -8.65 6.39
CA ARG A 48 5.44 -8.11 5.60
C ARG A 48 5.51 -6.58 5.62
N ALA A 49 4.43 -5.92 6.04
CA ALA A 49 4.35 -4.48 6.21
C ALA A 49 4.00 -4.12 7.67
N ALA A 50 4.53 -3.02 8.17
CA ALA A 50 4.37 -2.61 9.57
C ALA A 50 3.80 -1.20 9.73
N ALA A 51 3.40 -0.57 8.63
CA ALA A 51 2.96 0.81 8.65
C ALA A 51 1.99 1.15 7.51
N VAL A 52 1.05 2.05 7.83
CA VAL A 52 0.12 2.68 6.90
C VAL A 52 0.45 4.17 6.82
N GLN A 53 0.71 4.66 5.61
CA GLN A 53 1.07 6.06 5.32
C GLN A 53 -0.18 6.96 5.34
N PRO A 54 -0.02 8.27 5.60
CA PRO A 54 -1.09 9.26 5.56
C PRO A 54 -1.98 9.13 4.33
N ARG A 55 -1.39 9.09 3.12
CA ARG A 55 -2.19 8.99 1.88
C ARG A 55 -3.04 7.73 1.83
N THR A 56 -2.53 6.61 2.32
CA THR A 56 -3.29 5.35 2.37
C THR A 56 -4.44 5.44 3.39
N LEU A 57 -4.23 6.08 4.54
CA LEU A 57 -5.32 6.34 5.48
C LEU A 57 -6.42 7.19 4.84
N GLU A 58 -6.10 8.18 4.00
CA GLU A 58 -7.11 8.94 3.24
C GLU A 58 -7.93 8.07 2.28
N TYR A 59 -7.34 7.00 1.71
CA TYR A 59 -8.10 6.05 0.89
C TYR A 59 -8.94 5.10 1.73
N LEU A 60 -8.42 4.66 2.88
CA LEU A 60 -9.12 3.76 3.80
C LEU A 60 -10.25 4.45 4.56
N ASP A 61 -10.14 5.75 4.79
CA ASP A 61 -11.19 6.61 5.36
C ASP A 61 -12.44 6.61 4.48
N ARG A 62 -12.28 6.68 3.15
CA ARG A 62 -13.39 6.64 2.18
C ARG A 62 -14.24 5.37 2.28
N ILE A 63 -13.65 4.28 2.78
CA ILE A 63 -14.33 3.01 3.01
C ILE A 63 -14.53 2.73 4.50
N HIS A 64 -14.41 3.72 5.37
CA HIS A 64 -14.62 3.64 6.82
C HIS A 64 -13.76 2.59 7.54
N VAL A 65 -12.50 2.47 7.12
CA VAL A 65 -11.52 1.55 7.74
C VAL A 65 -10.48 2.30 8.57
N ALA A 66 -10.20 3.58 8.25
CA ALA A 66 -9.14 4.35 8.90
C ALA A 66 -9.29 4.40 10.43
N ASP A 67 -10.44 4.76 10.96
CA ASP A 67 -10.67 4.86 12.42
C ASP A 67 -10.37 3.55 13.15
N THR A 68 -10.87 2.42 12.61
CA THR A 68 -10.63 1.11 13.22
C THR A 68 -9.15 0.70 13.21
N LEU A 69 -8.38 1.17 12.24
CA LEU A 69 -6.93 0.95 12.21
C LEU A 69 -6.21 1.86 13.20
N ILE A 70 -6.67 3.10 13.35
CA ILE A 70 -6.10 4.07 14.29
C ILE A 70 -6.30 3.58 15.72
N ASP A 71 -7.48 3.06 16.06
CA ASP A 71 -7.79 2.48 17.36
C ASP A 71 -6.89 1.28 17.70
N ASP A 72 -6.50 0.50 16.69
CA ASP A 72 -5.66 -0.68 16.86
C ASP A 72 -4.17 -0.41 16.77
N GLY A 73 -3.77 0.70 16.13
CA GLY A 73 -2.40 1.00 15.76
C GLY A 73 -1.71 1.99 16.71
N LEU A 74 -0.45 2.30 16.41
CA LEU A 74 0.32 3.31 17.13
C LEU A 74 0.66 4.48 16.19
N PRO A 75 0.18 5.70 16.44
CA PRO A 75 0.49 6.85 15.58
C PRO A 75 1.92 7.35 15.85
N GLY A 76 2.85 6.98 14.97
CA GLY A 76 4.24 7.46 14.97
C GLY A 76 4.38 8.84 14.31
N ARG A 77 5.41 9.60 14.69
CA ARG A 77 5.64 10.97 14.16
C ARG A 77 6.32 10.97 12.80
N GLY A 78 6.83 9.81 12.37
CA GLY A 78 7.38 9.59 11.04
C GLY A 78 8.56 8.61 11.09
N PHE A 79 9.59 8.93 10.32
CA PHE A 79 10.81 8.15 10.20
C PHE A 79 12.02 8.84 10.82
N VAL A 80 12.88 8.01 11.39
CA VAL A 80 14.21 8.41 11.89
C VAL A 80 15.27 7.64 11.13
N VAL A 81 16.33 8.32 10.70
CA VAL A 81 17.56 7.70 10.22
C VAL A 81 18.64 7.99 11.25
N ALA A 82 19.31 6.93 11.72
CA ALA A 82 20.30 7.04 12.79
C ALA A 82 21.56 6.21 12.49
N ASP A 83 22.68 6.59 13.08
CA ASP A 83 23.84 5.73 13.30
C ASP A 83 23.97 5.49 14.80
N ARG A 84 23.41 4.36 15.26
CA ARG A 84 23.30 4.02 16.68
C ARG A 84 22.63 5.14 17.49
N ASP A 85 23.39 5.88 18.29
CA ASP A 85 22.88 6.97 19.15
C ASP A 85 22.83 8.33 18.43
N ARG A 86 23.44 8.44 17.24
CA ARG A 86 23.47 9.68 16.47
C ARG A 86 22.29 9.70 15.51
N THR A 87 21.31 10.57 15.76
CA THR A 87 20.28 10.88 14.76
C THR A 87 20.92 11.62 13.58
N LEU A 88 20.72 11.08 12.38
CA LEU A 88 21.20 11.67 11.13
C LEU A 88 20.09 12.50 10.47
N LEU A 89 18.86 11.97 10.48
CA LEU A 89 17.70 12.65 9.91
C LEU A 89 16.46 12.24 10.70
N ARG A 90 15.52 13.17 10.88
CA ARG A 90 14.18 12.89 11.37
C ARG A 90 13.19 13.63 10.50
N THR A 91 12.20 12.92 9.99
CA THR A 91 11.02 13.54 9.36
C THR A 91 10.00 13.91 10.42
N ASP A 92 9.14 14.88 10.14
CA ASP A 92 8.00 15.21 10.99
C ASP A 92 6.71 15.20 10.16
N TYR A 93 5.85 14.23 10.42
CA TYR A 93 4.56 14.10 9.75
C TYR A 93 3.53 15.07 10.31
N GLY A 94 3.76 15.69 11.47
CA GLY A 94 2.88 16.71 12.05
C GLY A 94 2.66 17.93 11.15
N ARG A 95 3.50 18.10 10.14
CA ARG A 95 3.47 19.23 9.18
C ARG A 95 2.96 18.84 7.80
N VAL A 96 2.64 17.56 7.56
CA VAL A 96 2.08 17.14 6.27
C VAL A 96 0.61 17.56 6.17
N ALA A 97 0.18 17.95 4.97
CA ALA A 97 -1.19 18.43 4.72
C ALA A 97 -2.21 17.28 4.64
N SER A 98 -2.41 16.53 5.73
CA SER A 98 -3.30 15.38 5.81
C SER A 98 -4.02 15.37 7.18
N PRO A 99 -5.29 14.92 7.26
CA PRO A 99 -5.99 14.72 8.53
C PRO A 99 -5.41 13.56 9.33
N PHE A 100 -4.53 12.76 8.71
CA PHE A 100 -3.75 11.73 9.36
C PHE A 100 -2.27 12.11 9.38
N PRO A 101 -1.85 13.15 10.14
CA PRO A 101 -0.47 13.67 10.13
C PRO A 101 0.50 12.79 10.94
N PHE A 102 0.46 11.48 10.70
CA PHE A 102 1.24 10.46 11.41
C PHE A 102 1.46 9.22 10.53
N LEU A 103 2.51 8.47 10.85
CA LEU A 103 2.73 7.14 10.29
C LEU A 103 2.07 6.13 11.22
N LEU A 104 0.98 5.50 10.79
CA LEU A 104 0.29 4.54 11.64
C LEU A 104 1.04 3.21 11.65
N LEU A 105 1.61 2.85 12.79
CA LEU A 105 2.32 1.59 12.97
C LEU A 105 1.33 0.48 13.36
N ILE A 106 1.13 -0.43 12.43
CA ILE A 106 0.18 -1.53 12.52
C ILE A 106 0.64 -2.64 11.58
N SER A 107 0.45 -3.90 12.00
CA SER A 107 0.85 -5.03 11.18
C SER A 107 -0.08 -5.16 9.96
N GLN A 108 0.47 -5.64 8.84
CA GLN A 108 -0.32 -6.00 7.66
C GLN A 108 -1.47 -6.95 7.99
N GLN A 109 -1.28 -7.89 8.92
CA GLN A 109 -2.31 -8.83 9.32
C GLN A 109 -3.53 -8.12 9.92
N GLN A 110 -3.30 -7.13 10.80
CA GLN A 110 -4.38 -6.33 11.36
C GLN A 110 -5.03 -5.46 10.30
N THR A 111 -4.25 -4.90 9.36
CA THR A 111 -4.80 -4.17 8.21
C THR A 111 -5.72 -5.05 7.35
N GLU A 112 -5.28 -6.26 6.99
CA GLU A 112 -6.09 -7.23 6.25
C GLU A 112 -7.35 -7.63 7.04
N LEU A 113 -7.24 -7.80 8.36
CA LEU A 113 -8.38 -8.14 9.21
C LEU A 113 -9.45 -7.04 9.19
N ARG A 114 -9.07 -5.76 9.36
CA ARG A 114 -10.02 -4.65 9.34
C ARG A 114 -10.66 -4.45 7.96
N LEU A 115 -9.88 -4.62 6.89
CA LEU A 115 -10.41 -4.61 5.52
C LEU A 115 -11.41 -5.75 5.29
N LEU A 116 -11.11 -6.97 5.77
CA LEU A 116 -12.02 -8.11 5.67
C LEU A 116 -13.30 -7.88 6.46
N GLN A 117 -13.20 -7.39 7.70
CA GLN A 117 -14.37 -7.05 8.52
C GLN A 117 -15.23 -5.99 7.85
N ARG A 118 -14.62 -4.98 7.21
CA ARG A 118 -15.37 -3.98 6.43
C ARG A 118 -16.08 -4.59 5.24
N LEU A 119 -15.41 -5.45 4.48
CA LEU A 119 -16.02 -6.18 3.36
C LEU A 119 -17.22 -7.01 3.83
N GLU A 120 -17.09 -7.74 4.94
CA GLU A 120 -18.16 -8.54 5.53
C GLU A 120 -19.33 -7.69 6.04
N ALA A 121 -19.05 -6.54 6.65
CA ALA A 121 -20.08 -5.57 7.07
C ALA A 121 -20.85 -4.98 5.87
N LEU A 122 -20.22 -4.91 4.70
CA LEU A 122 -20.86 -4.52 3.43
C LEU A 122 -21.56 -5.71 2.72
N GLY A 123 -21.62 -6.88 3.35
CA GLY A 123 -22.25 -8.09 2.80
C GLY A 123 -21.38 -8.89 1.83
N GLY A 124 -20.14 -8.46 1.59
CA GLY A 124 -19.15 -9.17 0.79
C GLY A 124 -18.51 -10.34 1.56
N ARG A 125 -17.76 -11.18 0.84
CA ARG A 125 -17.01 -12.30 1.44
C ARG A 125 -15.85 -12.72 0.55
N VAL A 126 -14.91 -13.46 1.15
CA VAL A 126 -13.80 -14.09 0.43
C VAL A 126 -14.02 -15.59 0.28
N HIS A 127 -13.96 -16.09 -0.95
CA HIS A 127 -13.93 -17.52 -1.25
C HIS A 127 -12.49 -18.04 -1.11
N ARG A 128 -12.17 -18.51 0.11
CA ARG A 128 -10.84 -19.06 0.48
C ARG A 128 -10.61 -20.46 -0.07
N GLY A 129 -9.34 -20.83 -0.22
CA GLY A 129 -8.92 -22.11 -0.79
C GLY A 129 -9.26 -22.27 -2.28
N VAL A 130 -9.49 -21.16 -2.99
CA VAL A 130 -9.85 -21.15 -4.41
C VAL A 130 -8.71 -20.54 -5.21
N ARG A 131 -8.18 -21.29 -6.18
CA ARG A 131 -7.03 -20.90 -6.98
C ARG A 131 -7.42 -20.75 -8.46
N LEU A 132 -6.98 -19.65 -9.06
CA LEU A 132 -7.03 -19.46 -10.51
C LEU A 132 -6.09 -20.41 -11.24
N LEU A 133 -6.60 -21.09 -12.26
CA LEU A 133 -5.82 -21.93 -13.16
C LEU A 133 -5.50 -21.21 -14.46
N THR A 134 -6.54 -20.72 -15.15
CA THR A 134 -6.42 -20.09 -16.47
C THR A 134 -7.39 -18.94 -16.64
N LEU A 135 -7.01 -17.99 -17.48
CA LEU A 135 -7.89 -16.96 -18.02
C LEU A 135 -8.05 -17.20 -19.52
N GLN A 136 -9.25 -16.95 -20.02
CA GLN A 136 -9.56 -16.99 -21.45
C GLN A 136 -10.35 -15.74 -21.80
N ASP A 137 -9.85 -15.00 -22.78
CA ASP A 137 -10.55 -13.84 -23.32
C ASP A 137 -11.89 -14.30 -23.91
N GLU A 138 -12.96 -13.62 -23.53
CA GLU A 138 -14.30 -13.83 -24.08
C GLU A 138 -14.87 -12.48 -24.50
N PHE A 139 -15.97 -12.49 -25.25
CA PHE A 139 -16.67 -11.24 -25.55
C PHE A 139 -18.16 -11.36 -25.18
N PRO A 140 -18.65 -10.54 -24.23
CA PRO A 140 -17.89 -9.59 -23.40
C PRO A 140 -17.14 -10.26 -22.22
N GLY A 141 -15.93 -9.79 -21.89
CA GLY A 141 -15.24 -10.08 -20.62
C GLY A 141 -14.16 -11.17 -20.66
N THR A 142 -14.07 -11.95 -19.58
CA THR A 142 -13.04 -12.98 -19.39
C THR A 142 -13.59 -14.16 -18.61
N ALA A 143 -13.38 -15.37 -19.13
CA ALA A 143 -13.64 -16.60 -18.39
C ALA A 143 -12.44 -16.98 -17.52
N ALA A 144 -12.70 -17.17 -16.23
CA ALA A 144 -11.71 -17.62 -15.26
C ALA A 144 -12.00 -19.06 -14.83
N THR A 145 -11.06 -19.96 -15.09
CA THR A 145 -11.12 -21.34 -14.59
C THR A 145 -10.47 -21.41 -13.22
N LEU A 146 -11.25 -21.79 -12.21
CA LEU A 146 -10.87 -21.86 -10.81
C LEU A 146 -10.92 -23.30 -10.32
N VAL A 147 -10.06 -23.64 -9.36
CA VAL A 147 -10.11 -24.91 -8.62
C VAL A 147 -10.21 -24.63 -7.13
N ASP A 148 -11.15 -25.28 -6.45
CA ASP A 148 -11.26 -25.21 -5.00
C ASP A 148 -10.35 -26.23 -4.29
N SER A 149 -10.32 -26.17 -2.95
CA SER A 149 -9.50 -27.05 -2.11
C SER A 149 -9.89 -28.53 -2.18
N THR A 150 -11.07 -28.85 -2.72
CA THR A 150 -11.53 -30.23 -2.95
C THR A 150 -11.13 -30.76 -4.33
N GLY A 151 -10.57 -29.91 -5.19
CA GLY A 151 -10.19 -30.24 -6.56
C GLY A 151 -11.31 -30.03 -7.57
N ILE A 152 -12.47 -29.49 -7.16
CA ILE A 152 -13.57 -29.20 -8.09
C ILE A 152 -13.19 -27.97 -8.92
N VAL A 153 -13.26 -28.14 -10.24
CA VAL A 153 -13.01 -27.08 -11.21
C VAL A 153 -14.32 -26.39 -11.60
N ARG A 154 -14.31 -25.07 -11.63
CA ARG A 154 -15.45 -24.23 -12.03
C ARG A 154 -14.98 -23.11 -12.94
N VAL A 155 -15.87 -22.62 -13.79
CA VAL A 155 -15.65 -21.42 -14.60
C VAL A 155 -16.53 -20.31 -14.07
N ILE A 156 -15.95 -19.12 -13.92
CA ILE A 156 -16.67 -17.87 -13.66
C ILE A 156 -16.46 -16.96 -14.85
N HIS A 157 -17.56 -16.46 -15.43
CA HIS A 157 -17.52 -15.44 -16.47
C HIS A 157 -17.59 -14.06 -15.80
N ALA A 158 -16.52 -13.27 -15.94
CA ALA A 158 -16.42 -11.95 -15.35
C ALA A 158 -16.35 -10.88 -16.45
N ARG A 159 -16.96 -9.71 -16.25
CA ARG A 159 -16.71 -8.59 -17.18
C ARG A 159 -15.30 -8.05 -17.06
N TYR A 160 -14.79 -8.00 -15.84
CA TYR A 160 -13.42 -7.60 -15.53
C TYR A 160 -12.78 -8.55 -14.53
N VAL A 161 -11.46 -8.73 -14.65
CA VAL A 161 -10.66 -9.51 -13.69
C VAL A 161 -9.61 -8.60 -13.07
N ALA A 162 -9.54 -8.53 -11.75
CA ALA A 162 -8.49 -7.84 -11.02
C ALA A 162 -7.53 -8.85 -10.36
N GLY A 163 -6.30 -8.87 -10.83
CA GLY A 163 -5.19 -9.63 -10.26
C GLY A 163 -4.59 -8.91 -9.06
N CYS A 164 -4.89 -9.43 -7.88
CA CYS A 164 -4.40 -8.99 -6.57
C CYS A 164 -3.59 -10.13 -5.89
N ASP A 165 -3.08 -11.08 -6.67
CA ASP A 165 -2.52 -12.37 -6.25
C ASP A 165 -0.99 -12.37 -6.03
N GLY A 166 -0.44 -11.16 -5.90
CA GLY A 166 0.91 -10.89 -5.42
C GLY A 166 2.03 -11.13 -6.45
N LEU A 167 3.26 -11.14 -5.96
CA LEU A 167 4.49 -11.20 -6.77
C LEU A 167 4.48 -12.29 -7.86
N HIS A 168 3.98 -13.48 -7.53
CA HIS A 168 3.87 -14.62 -8.44
C HIS A 168 2.49 -14.70 -9.10
N SER A 169 1.95 -13.54 -9.49
CA SER A 169 0.60 -13.38 -10.03
C SER A 169 0.34 -14.33 -11.18
N ARG A 170 -0.60 -15.24 -10.97
CA ARG A 170 -1.14 -16.12 -12.00
C ARG A 170 -1.98 -15.32 -12.97
N VAL A 171 -2.68 -14.29 -12.51
CA VAL A 171 -3.44 -13.39 -13.40
C VAL A 171 -2.53 -12.73 -14.43
N ARG A 172 -1.43 -12.12 -13.97
CA ARG A 172 -0.43 -11.51 -14.87
C ARG A 172 0.11 -12.51 -15.88
N ASP A 173 0.50 -13.69 -15.42
CA ASP A 173 1.07 -14.72 -16.29
C ASP A 173 0.05 -15.21 -17.33
N GLN A 174 -1.22 -15.40 -16.94
CA GLN A 174 -2.27 -15.87 -17.86
C GLN A 174 -2.74 -14.78 -18.85
N ALA A 175 -2.70 -13.51 -18.46
CA ALA A 175 -3.01 -12.38 -19.33
C ALA A 175 -1.83 -11.96 -20.24
N GLY A 176 -0.72 -12.72 -20.25
CA GLY A 176 0.46 -12.42 -21.05
C GLY A 176 1.24 -11.17 -20.60
N GLY A 177 1.05 -10.74 -19.35
CA GLY A 177 1.71 -9.59 -18.77
C GLY A 177 3.20 -9.82 -18.56
N ARG A 178 4.01 -8.85 -18.98
CA ARG A 178 5.47 -8.84 -18.73
C ARG A 178 5.76 -8.20 -17.37
N PHE A 179 6.84 -8.63 -16.74
CA PHE A 179 7.25 -8.14 -15.42
C PHE A 179 8.77 -7.84 -15.36
N PRO A 180 9.25 -6.86 -16.15
CA PRO A 180 10.66 -6.49 -16.17
C PRO A 180 11.11 -5.83 -14.86
N GLY A 181 12.42 -5.84 -14.69
CA GLY A 181 13.11 -5.21 -13.56
C GLY A 181 14.15 -6.14 -12.96
N GLU A 182 14.69 -5.72 -11.82
CA GLU A 182 15.83 -6.37 -11.18
C GLU A 182 15.39 -7.29 -10.04
N ALA A 183 16.19 -8.32 -9.79
CA ALA A 183 16.06 -9.17 -8.61
C ALA A 183 17.43 -9.26 -7.91
N PRO A 184 17.83 -8.22 -7.17
CA PRO A 184 19.09 -8.21 -6.44
C PRO A 184 19.21 -9.44 -5.51
N ALA A 185 20.44 -9.93 -5.33
CA ALA A 185 20.71 -11.08 -4.47
C ALA A 185 20.53 -10.78 -2.96
N THR A 186 20.29 -9.51 -2.61
CA THR A 186 20.16 -9.04 -1.23
C THR A 186 18.98 -9.72 -0.52
N LEU A 187 19.28 -10.33 0.62
CA LEU A 187 18.32 -11.00 1.47
C LEU A 187 18.05 -10.16 2.71
N PHE A 188 16.77 -10.06 3.10
CA PHE A 188 16.36 -9.42 4.33
C PHE A 188 15.69 -10.43 5.25
N ALA A 189 16.05 -10.36 6.53
CA ALA A 189 15.32 -11.01 7.61
C ALA A 189 14.26 -10.04 8.14
N VAL A 190 13.08 -10.58 8.43
CA VAL A 190 11.94 -9.86 9.01
C VAL A 190 11.45 -10.65 10.19
N ALA A 191 11.21 -9.98 11.31
CA ALA A 191 10.60 -10.57 12.48
C ALA A 191 9.61 -9.61 13.13
N ASP A 192 8.49 -10.15 13.60
CA ASP A 192 7.68 -9.54 14.65
C ASP A 192 8.04 -10.27 15.94
N ALA A 193 8.42 -9.53 16.96
CA ALA A 193 8.88 -10.09 18.22
C ALA A 193 8.30 -9.28 19.38
N ARG A 194 8.02 -9.94 20.50
CA ARG A 194 7.75 -9.25 21.76
C ARG A 194 9.08 -8.87 22.40
N ALA A 195 9.17 -7.66 22.90
CA ALA A 195 10.39 -7.15 23.50
C ALA A 195 10.10 -6.40 24.81
N SER A 196 10.91 -6.68 25.84
CA SER A 196 10.89 -5.89 27.08
C SER A 196 11.91 -4.75 27.02
N GLY A 197 11.68 -3.67 27.76
CA GLY A 197 12.66 -2.58 27.94
C GLY A 197 12.64 -1.52 26.84
N ARG A 198 11.59 -1.47 26.03
CA ARG A 198 11.32 -0.39 25.07
C ARG A 198 10.89 0.87 25.83
N PRO A 199 11.41 2.06 25.50
CA PRO A 199 10.83 3.31 25.99
C PRO A 199 9.42 3.51 25.44
N ASP A 200 8.45 3.88 26.29
CA ASP A 200 7.05 4.03 25.88
C ASP A 200 6.86 5.10 24.78
N ASP A 201 7.69 6.14 24.78
CA ASP A 201 7.60 7.28 23.86
C ASP A 201 8.29 7.06 22.49
N ASP A 202 8.97 5.91 22.29
CA ASP A 202 9.70 5.63 21.04
C ASP A 202 8.83 4.85 20.05
N LEU A 203 7.98 5.59 19.35
CA LEU A 203 7.06 5.07 18.34
C LEU A 203 7.53 5.30 16.91
N ASP A 204 8.68 5.91 16.67
CA ASP A 204 9.10 6.22 15.31
C ASP A 204 9.75 5.00 14.64
N THR A 205 9.44 4.78 13.36
CA THR A 205 10.18 3.77 12.60
C THR A 205 11.61 4.28 12.37
N THR A 206 12.58 3.54 12.90
CA THR A 206 13.99 3.92 12.89
C THR A 206 14.78 3.04 11.93
N PHE A 207 15.47 3.68 10.98
CA PHE A 207 16.47 3.11 10.09
C PHE A 207 17.85 3.34 10.69
N THR A 208 18.44 2.33 11.30
CA THR A 208 19.80 2.38 11.83
C THR A 208 20.82 1.96 10.75
N LEU A 209 21.60 2.92 10.27
CA LEU A 209 22.67 2.78 9.28
C LEU A 209 24.02 2.53 9.96
N ALA A 210 24.12 1.39 10.65
CA ALA A 210 25.35 1.01 11.35
C ALA A 210 26.42 0.46 10.38
N PRO A 211 27.71 0.52 10.75
CA PRO A 211 28.78 -0.14 9.98
C PRO A 211 28.55 -1.65 9.78
N ALA A 212 27.86 -2.31 10.71
CA ALA A 212 27.49 -3.73 10.63
C ALA A 212 26.27 -4.00 9.72
N GLY A 213 25.71 -2.97 9.08
CA GLY A 213 24.59 -3.05 8.15
C GLY A 213 23.30 -2.40 8.65
N LEU A 214 22.31 -2.35 7.76
CA LEU A 214 20.99 -1.77 8.02
C LEU A 214 20.19 -2.61 9.04
N LEU A 215 19.64 -1.94 10.04
CA LEU A 215 18.57 -2.45 10.91
C LEU A 215 17.41 -1.46 10.88
N ILE A 216 16.20 -1.93 10.61
CA ILE A 216 14.96 -1.16 10.71
C ILE A 216 14.17 -1.71 11.88
N THR A 217 13.66 -0.81 12.71
CA THR A 217 12.80 -1.14 13.85
C THR A 217 11.54 -0.29 13.83
N SER A 218 10.38 -0.92 14.00
CA SER A 218 9.10 -0.23 14.13
C SER A 218 8.33 -0.78 15.33
N ALA A 219 7.85 0.09 16.20
CA ALA A 219 6.94 -0.31 17.27
C ALA A 219 5.65 -0.91 16.70
N LEU A 220 5.07 -1.91 17.36
CA LEU A 220 3.78 -2.46 17.01
C LEU A 220 2.92 -2.60 18.28
N PRO A 221 1.58 -2.58 18.14
CA PRO A 221 0.66 -2.78 19.26
C PRO A 221 0.95 -4.06 20.07
N GLY A 222 0.71 -4.01 21.38
CA GLY A 222 0.86 -5.17 22.28
C GLY A 222 2.32 -5.56 22.58
N ASP A 223 3.16 -4.57 22.86
CA ASP A 223 4.61 -4.71 23.17
C ASP A 223 5.41 -5.44 22.09
N GLN A 224 4.93 -5.36 20.84
CA GLN A 224 5.60 -5.95 19.70
C GLN A 224 6.55 -4.95 19.05
N LEU A 225 7.58 -5.50 18.42
CA LEU A 225 8.59 -4.81 17.66
C LEU A 225 8.78 -5.53 16.33
N ARG A 226 8.66 -4.80 15.24
CA ARG A 226 9.09 -5.23 13.93
C ARG A 226 10.59 -5.00 13.81
N LEU A 227 11.34 -6.00 13.39
CA LEU A 227 12.74 -5.89 12.97
C LEU A 227 12.89 -6.28 11.51
N VAL A 228 13.62 -5.46 10.74
CA VAL A 228 14.05 -5.78 9.37
C VAL A 228 15.54 -5.55 9.23
N ALA A 229 16.27 -6.54 8.74
CA ALA A 229 17.72 -6.48 8.70
C ALA A 229 18.26 -7.11 7.41
N GLY A 230 19.25 -6.48 6.80
CA GLY A 230 20.03 -7.13 5.74
C GLY A 230 20.81 -8.32 6.33
N VAL A 231 20.70 -9.49 5.70
CA VAL A 231 21.33 -10.74 6.14
C VAL A 231 22.07 -11.42 4.99
N ALA A 232 22.96 -12.36 5.33
CA ALA A 232 23.73 -13.08 4.33
C ALA A 232 22.83 -13.95 3.44
N PRO A 233 23.23 -14.21 2.17
CA PRO A 233 22.55 -15.20 1.34
C PRO A 233 22.51 -16.57 2.03
N GLY A 234 21.36 -17.24 1.98
CA GLY A 234 21.16 -18.56 2.60
C GLY A 234 20.69 -18.52 4.05
N THR A 235 20.61 -17.33 4.67
CA THR A 235 19.99 -17.17 5.99
C THR A 235 18.50 -17.57 5.95
N THR A 236 18.09 -18.41 6.89
CA THR A 236 16.70 -18.81 7.11
C THR A 236 15.97 -17.82 8.01
N ALA A 237 14.71 -18.10 8.37
CA ALA A 237 13.98 -17.28 9.33
C ALA A 237 14.79 -17.14 10.65
N PRO A 238 14.99 -15.90 11.16
CA PRO A 238 15.85 -15.66 12.31
C PRO A 238 15.25 -16.20 13.61
N THR A 239 16.13 -16.69 14.48
CA THR A 239 15.87 -17.10 15.87
C THR A 239 15.91 -15.88 16.82
N PRO A 240 15.37 -15.98 18.05
CA PRO A 240 15.46 -14.89 19.03
C PRO A 240 16.90 -14.41 19.29
N ALA A 241 17.86 -15.34 19.40
CA ALA A 241 19.26 -15.01 19.66
C ALA A 241 19.92 -14.25 18.49
N GLU A 242 19.58 -14.60 17.25
CA GLU A 242 20.05 -13.86 16.06
C GLU A 242 19.45 -12.46 15.98
N LEU A 243 18.20 -12.26 16.44
CA LEU A 243 17.60 -10.92 16.54
C LEU A 243 18.28 -10.08 17.61
N ASP A 244 18.59 -10.66 18.78
CA ASP A 244 19.37 -9.98 19.83
C ASP A 244 20.76 -9.58 19.33
N ASP A 245 21.43 -10.43 18.54
CA ASP A 245 22.72 -10.11 17.93
C ASP A 245 22.62 -8.95 16.91
N LEU A 246 21.58 -8.93 16.07
CA LEU A 246 21.31 -7.81 15.16
C LEU A 246 21.11 -6.49 15.93
N ILE A 247 20.36 -6.51 17.03
CA ILE A 247 20.17 -5.34 17.90
C ILE A 247 21.49 -4.93 18.55
N ALA A 248 22.26 -5.89 19.07
CA ALA A 248 23.53 -5.61 19.74
C ALA A 248 24.57 -4.99 18.80
N THR A 249 24.68 -5.53 17.59
CA THR A 249 25.69 -5.12 16.60
C THR A 249 25.32 -3.82 15.88
N ARG A 250 24.02 -3.58 15.61
CA ARG A 250 23.56 -2.44 14.81
C ARG A 250 22.88 -1.34 15.62
N GLY A 251 22.19 -1.67 16.71
CA GLY A 251 21.38 -0.74 17.49
C GLY A 251 22.18 0.20 18.41
N GLY A 252 21.56 1.34 18.75
CA GLY A 252 22.04 2.29 19.76
C GLY A 252 21.87 1.81 21.21
N ARG A 253 22.28 2.61 22.18
CA ARG A 253 22.20 2.29 23.62
C ARG A 253 20.78 2.00 24.08
N ALA A 254 19.78 2.73 23.59
CA ALA A 254 18.37 2.48 23.92
C ALA A 254 17.90 1.12 23.38
N MET A 255 18.17 0.83 22.10
CA MET A 255 17.84 -0.45 21.48
C MET A 255 18.54 -1.63 22.18
N ARG A 256 19.78 -1.47 22.63
CA ARG A 256 20.52 -2.51 23.38
C ARG A 256 19.94 -2.82 24.76
N ARG A 257 18.96 -2.06 25.25
CA ARG A 257 18.17 -2.41 26.44
C ARG A 257 17.02 -3.37 26.12
N LEU A 258 16.62 -3.44 24.85
CA LEU A 258 15.60 -4.38 24.40
C LEU A 258 16.09 -5.81 24.63
N ARG A 259 15.19 -6.67 25.07
CA ARG A 259 15.39 -8.12 25.12
C ARG A 259 14.24 -8.77 24.41
N ILE A 260 14.56 -9.55 23.38
CA ILE A 260 13.54 -10.33 22.67
C ILE A 260 13.07 -11.46 23.58
N THR A 261 11.79 -11.44 23.95
CA THR A 261 11.19 -12.47 24.81
C THR A 261 10.52 -13.56 23.99
N GLU A 262 10.00 -13.22 22.81
CA GLU A 262 9.28 -14.14 21.93
C GLU A 262 9.37 -13.67 20.47
N VAL A 263 9.50 -14.61 19.53
CA VAL A 263 9.34 -14.34 18.10
C VAL A 263 7.94 -14.79 17.69
N VAL A 264 7.09 -13.81 17.35
CA VAL A 264 5.69 -14.04 16.95
C VAL A 264 5.65 -14.59 15.53
N ALA A 265 6.43 -13.99 14.63
CA ALA A 265 6.58 -14.45 13.25
C ALA A 265 7.95 -14.02 12.72
N SER A 266 8.60 -14.88 11.93
CA SER A 266 9.82 -14.51 11.23
C SER A 266 9.93 -15.17 9.86
N SER A 267 10.61 -14.48 8.95
CA SER A 267 10.84 -14.97 7.59
C SER A 267 12.06 -14.28 6.98
N THR A 268 12.54 -14.81 5.86
CA THR A 268 13.47 -14.12 4.98
C THR A 268 12.84 -13.94 3.60
N TYR A 269 13.20 -12.84 2.93
CA TYR A 269 12.73 -12.56 1.59
C TYR A 269 13.78 -11.80 0.79
N ARG A 270 13.71 -11.98 -0.53
CA ARG A 270 14.56 -11.26 -1.48
C ARG A 270 13.82 -10.05 -2.00
N VAL A 271 14.55 -8.95 -2.14
CA VAL A 271 14.02 -7.76 -2.78
C VAL A 271 13.88 -8.03 -4.28
N GLN A 272 12.73 -7.66 -4.83
CA GLN A 272 12.54 -7.54 -6.27
C GLN A 272 12.11 -6.11 -6.55
N GLN A 273 12.58 -5.57 -7.66
CA GLN A 273 12.28 -4.21 -8.12
C GLN A 273 11.75 -4.32 -9.53
N ARG A 274 10.43 -4.45 -9.66
CA ARG A 274 9.76 -4.79 -10.91
C ARG A 274 8.46 -4.04 -11.03
N VAL A 275 8.14 -3.61 -12.25
CA VAL A 275 6.83 -3.04 -12.62
C VAL A 275 6.36 -3.80 -13.85
N ALA A 276 5.08 -4.14 -13.90
CA ALA A 276 4.48 -4.71 -15.09
C ALA A 276 4.37 -3.63 -16.16
N ASP A 277 4.82 -3.93 -17.39
CA ASP A 277 4.78 -2.97 -18.52
C ASP A 277 3.38 -2.39 -18.76
N ARG A 278 2.35 -3.20 -18.44
CA ARG A 278 0.95 -2.82 -18.51
C ARG A 278 0.22 -3.29 -17.26
N LEU A 279 -0.49 -2.37 -16.63
CA LEU A 279 -1.41 -2.58 -15.53
C LEU A 279 -2.82 -2.95 -16.01
N ARG A 280 -3.17 -2.61 -17.26
CA ARG A 280 -4.40 -3.03 -17.95
C ARG A 280 -4.06 -3.86 -19.19
N LEU A 281 -4.63 -5.07 -19.25
CA LEU A 281 -4.49 -6.07 -20.30
C LEU A 281 -5.90 -6.46 -20.80
N GLY A 282 -6.51 -5.59 -21.60
CA GLY A 282 -7.91 -5.73 -22.01
C GLY A 282 -8.85 -5.52 -20.82
N ASP A 283 -9.61 -6.56 -20.48
CA ASP A 283 -10.53 -6.60 -19.33
C ASP A 283 -9.86 -7.09 -18.04
N VAL A 284 -8.55 -7.34 -18.07
CA VAL A 284 -7.74 -7.76 -16.92
C VAL A 284 -6.92 -6.58 -16.37
N PHE A 285 -6.93 -6.40 -15.06
CA PHE A 285 -6.19 -5.37 -14.33
C PHE A 285 -5.22 -6.00 -13.33
N LEU A 286 -4.04 -5.42 -13.16
CA LEU A 286 -3.05 -5.82 -12.16
C LEU A 286 -3.00 -4.77 -11.05
N VAL A 287 -3.05 -5.21 -9.79
CA VAL A 287 -3.15 -4.33 -8.62
C VAL A 287 -2.16 -4.77 -7.53
N GLY A 288 -1.43 -3.81 -6.93
CA GLY A 288 -0.45 -4.08 -5.88
C GLY A 288 0.70 -4.98 -6.35
N ASP A 289 1.11 -5.95 -5.53
CA ASP A 289 2.26 -6.84 -5.80
C ASP A 289 2.16 -7.65 -7.11
N ALA A 290 0.95 -7.80 -7.68
CA ALA A 290 0.78 -8.40 -9.01
C ALA A 290 1.29 -7.48 -10.13
N ALA A 291 1.20 -6.16 -9.92
CA ALA A 291 1.61 -5.10 -10.82
C ALA A 291 3.02 -4.58 -10.55
N HIS A 292 3.45 -4.48 -9.30
CA HIS A 292 4.76 -3.92 -8.96
C HIS A 292 5.29 -4.45 -7.64
N THR A 293 6.60 -4.63 -7.55
CA THR A 293 7.27 -5.04 -6.30
C THR A 293 8.52 -4.21 -6.10
N HIS A 294 8.86 -3.92 -4.84
CA HIS A 294 9.97 -3.04 -4.52
C HIS A 294 10.68 -3.42 -3.21
N SER A 295 11.76 -2.69 -2.94
CA SER A 295 12.52 -2.77 -1.70
C SER A 295 11.66 -2.40 -0.48
N PRO A 296 11.86 -3.01 0.70
CA PRO A 296 11.14 -2.60 1.92
C PRO A 296 11.44 -1.18 2.39
N ALA A 297 12.48 -0.52 1.84
CA ALA A 297 12.81 0.85 2.21
C ALA A 297 11.57 1.74 2.13
N GLY A 298 11.17 2.30 3.27
CA GLY A 298 10.01 3.19 3.39
C GLY A 298 8.64 2.53 3.57
N GLY A 299 8.52 1.19 3.53
CA GLY A 299 7.25 0.49 3.83
C GLY A 299 6.11 0.73 2.83
N GLN A 300 6.43 0.91 1.54
CA GLN A 300 5.49 1.52 0.57
C GLN A 300 4.56 0.54 -0.17
N GLY A 301 4.78 -0.78 -0.13
CA GLY A 301 4.15 -1.69 -1.11
C GLY A 301 2.68 -1.92 -0.87
N MET A 302 2.35 -2.26 0.37
CA MET A 302 0.96 -2.34 0.82
C MET A 302 0.22 -1.01 0.60
N ASN A 303 0.88 0.11 0.91
CA ASN A 303 0.33 1.45 0.78
C ASN A 303 -0.04 1.77 -0.68
N THR A 304 0.89 1.58 -1.61
CA THR A 304 0.66 1.80 -3.04
C THR A 304 -0.39 0.84 -3.60
N GLY A 305 -0.38 -0.44 -3.21
CA GLY A 305 -1.38 -1.41 -3.66
C GLY A 305 -2.81 -1.07 -3.21
N ILE A 306 -2.98 -0.54 -2.00
CA ILE A 306 -4.29 -0.05 -1.52
C ILE A 306 -4.72 1.20 -2.32
N GLN A 307 -3.79 2.09 -2.65
CA GLN A 307 -4.09 3.26 -3.48
C GLN A 307 -4.45 2.87 -4.93
N ASP A 308 -3.81 1.84 -5.49
CA ASP A 308 -4.17 1.29 -6.79
C ASP A 308 -5.61 0.77 -6.79
N ALA A 309 -5.97 0.00 -5.76
CA ALA A 309 -7.32 -0.51 -5.56
C ALA A 309 -8.35 0.63 -5.48
N GLY A 310 -8.06 1.66 -4.66
CA GLY A 310 -8.92 2.83 -4.55
C GLY A 310 -9.01 3.66 -5.84
N ASN A 311 -7.96 3.70 -6.65
CA ASN A 311 -7.98 4.34 -7.97
C ASN A 311 -8.81 3.53 -8.98
N LEU A 312 -8.75 2.21 -8.95
CA LEU A 312 -9.43 1.33 -9.90
C LEU A 312 -10.94 1.18 -9.60
N ALA A 313 -11.33 1.11 -8.32
CA ALA A 313 -12.70 0.76 -7.92
C ALA A 313 -13.79 1.64 -8.54
N TRP A 314 -13.64 2.97 -8.47
CA TRP A 314 -14.63 3.90 -9.01
C TRP A 314 -14.66 3.89 -10.55
N LYS A 315 -13.51 3.62 -11.20
CA LYS A 315 -13.41 3.52 -12.66
C LYS A 315 -14.16 2.28 -13.16
N LEU A 316 -14.00 1.15 -12.46
CA LEU A 316 -14.78 -0.06 -12.73
C LEU A 316 -16.28 0.18 -12.54
N ALA A 317 -16.67 0.87 -11.45
CA ALA A 317 -18.07 1.21 -11.21
C ALA A 317 -18.66 2.06 -12.35
N LEU A 318 -17.93 3.09 -12.82
CA LEU A 318 -18.36 3.91 -13.95
C LEU A 318 -18.43 3.13 -15.27
N ALA A 319 -17.45 2.26 -15.55
CA ALA A 319 -17.44 1.49 -16.78
C ALA A 319 -18.56 0.44 -16.85
N LEU A 320 -18.99 -0.07 -15.69
CA LEU A 320 -20.14 -0.98 -15.59
C LEU A 320 -21.48 -0.25 -15.71
N ASP A 321 -21.52 1.05 -15.42
CA ASP A 321 -22.66 1.93 -15.69
C ASP A 321 -22.75 2.24 -17.19
N ARG A 322 -23.68 1.56 -17.88
CA ARG A 322 -23.85 1.58 -19.34
C ARG A 322 -24.23 2.95 -19.93
N ALA A 323 -24.36 3.98 -19.10
CA ALA A 323 -24.71 5.34 -19.50
C ALA A 323 -23.49 6.24 -19.78
N ARG A 324 -22.24 5.77 -19.56
CA ARG A 324 -21.05 6.63 -19.59
C ARG A 324 -19.89 6.08 -20.45
N PRO A 325 -19.01 6.96 -21.00
CA PRO A 325 -17.84 6.53 -21.77
C PRO A 325 -16.87 5.63 -20.99
N ILE A 326 -16.32 4.63 -21.67
CA ILE A 326 -15.52 3.51 -21.11
C ILE A 326 -14.00 3.78 -21.06
N ASP A 327 -13.56 4.91 -21.59
CA ASP A 327 -12.14 5.30 -21.71
C ASP A 327 -11.50 5.63 -20.36
N VAL A 328 -12.28 5.93 -19.33
CA VAL A 328 -11.81 6.13 -17.96
C VAL A 328 -10.96 4.96 -17.42
N LEU A 329 -11.21 3.73 -17.88
CA LEU A 329 -10.42 2.55 -17.48
C LEU A 329 -8.98 2.61 -18.01
N ASP A 330 -8.73 3.27 -19.15
CA ASP A 330 -7.37 3.44 -19.66
C ASP A 330 -6.54 4.37 -18.77
N THR A 331 -7.19 5.28 -18.04
CA THR A 331 -6.47 6.18 -17.15
C THR A 331 -5.88 5.45 -15.93
N TYR A 332 -6.34 4.25 -15.58
CA TYR A 332 -5.68 3.44 -14.55
C TYR A 332 -4.21 3.17 -14.92
N GLN A 333 -3.95 2.83 -16.19
CA GLN A 333 -2.59 2.66 -16.70
C GLN A 333 -1.81 3.97 -16.60
N SER A 334 -2.34 5.05 -17.19
CA SER A 334 -1.59 6.31 -17.30
C SER A 334 -1.35 6.99 -15.95
N GLU A 335 -2.22 6.77 -14.96
CA GLU A 335 -2.10 7.37 -13.63
C GLU A 335 -1.24 6.52 -12.68
N ARG A 336 -1.45 5.20 -12.62
CA ARG A 336 -0.83 4.36 -11.59
C ARG A 336 0.51 3.76 -12.01
N HIS A 337 0.74 3.56 -13.31
CA HIS A 337 2.01 3.03 -13.78
C HIS A 337 3.19 3.99 -13.50
N PRO A 338 3.10 5.31 -13.78
CA PRO A 338 4.18 6.24 -13.44
C PRO A 338 4.45 6.29 -11.93
N VAL A 339 3.39 6.29 -11.10
CA VAL A 339 3.53 6.27 -9.63
C VAL A 339 4.31 5.04 -9.16
N ALA A 340 3.99 3.85 -9.68
CA ALA A 340 4.71 2.63 -9.34
C ALA A 340 6.20 2.68 -9.78
N ALA A 341 6.46 3.19 -10.99
CA ALA A 341 7.81 3.33 -11.54
C ALA A 341 8.67 4.31 -10.73
N GLU A 342 8.13 5.49 -10.41
CA GLU A 342 8.80 6.49 -9.58
C GLU A 342 9.08 5.98 -8.17
N LEU A 343 8.11 5.29 -7.56
CA LEU A 343 8.28 4.70 -6.25
C LEU A 343 9.42 3.67 -6.24
N ILE A 344 9.49 2.80 -7.25
CA ILE A 344 10.56 1.82 -7.35
C ILE A 344 11.92 2.49 -7.53
N ALA A 345 12.01 3.50 -8.39
CA ALA A 345 13.25 4.26 -8.57
C ALA A 345 13.69 4.94 -7.26
N PHE A 346 12.76 5.58 -6.56
CA PHE A 346 13.02 6.26 -5.29
C PHE A 346 13.45 5.28 -4.18
N THR A 347 12.71 4.19 -3.98
CA THR A 347 13.02 3.18 -2.96
C THR A 347 14.31 2.40 -3.27
N ALA A 348 14.66 2.23 -4.55
CA ALA A 348 15.95 1.67 -4.96
C ALA A 348 17.12 2.58 -4.55
N GLN A 349 17.00 3.89 -4.78
CA GLN A 349 18.02 4.86 -4.36
C GLN A 349 18.18 4.89 -2.84
N LEU A 350 17.07 4.94 -2.09
CA LEU A 350 17.12 4.88 -0.62
C LEU A 350 17.82 3.63 -0.13
N MET A 351 17.51 2.47 -0.72
CA MET A 351 18.14 1.21 -0.34
C MET A 351 19.63 1.20 -0.67
N ALA A 352 20.02 1.63 -1.87
CA ALA A 352 21.42 1.70 -2.28
C ALA A 352 22.26 2.57 -1.32
N VAL A 353 21.72 3.70 -0.88
CA VAL A 353 22.32 4.57 0.14
C VAL A 353 22.39 3.84 1.49
N ALA A 354 21.29 3.22 1.93
CA ALA A 354 21.22 2.55 3.22
C ALA A 354 22.15 1.33 3.34
N THR A 355 22.46 0.65 2.23
CA THR A 355 23.26 -0.59 2.21
C THR A 355 24.72 -0.41 1.81
N VAL A 356 25.25 0.83 1.80
CA VAL A 356 26.70 1.05 1.60
C VAL A 356 27.51 0.26 2.63
N ALA A 357 28.35 -0.67 2.15
CA ALA A 357 29.06 -1.64 2.96
C ALA A 357 30.47 -1.21 3.38
N ASP A 358 31.15 -0.37 2.60
CA ASP A 358 32.47 0.14 2.95
C ASP A 358 32.37 1.07 4.18
N PRO A 359 33.11 0.82 5.28
CA PRO A 359 32.99 1.62 6.49
C PRO A 359 33.34 3.10 6.32
N GLY A 360 34.32 3.43 5.47
CA GLY A 360 34.73 4.81 5.20
C GLY A 360 33.65 5.56 4.41
N ALA A 361 33.15 4.95 3.34
CA ALA A 361 32.04 5.47 2.56
C ALA A 361 30.74 5.57 3.38
N ALA A 362 30.48 4.63 4.28
CA ALA A 362 29.34 4.66 5.19
C ALA A 362 29.41 5.84 6.18
N ALA A 363 30.60 6.16 6.71
CA ALA A 363 30.80 7.33 7.56
C ALA A 363 30.55 8.63 6.78
N VAL A 364 31.14 8.77 5.59
CA VAL A 364 30.91 9.93 4.70
C VAL A 364 29.42 10.07 4.35
N ARG A 365 28.76 8.97 3.98
CA ARG A 365 27.32 8.93 3.73
C ARG A 365 26.54 9.45 4.94
N ASN A 366 26.85 8.97 6.15
CA ASN A 366 26.14 9.38 7.36
C ASN A 366 26.32 10.89 7.63
N ASP A 367 27.51 11.44 7.39
CA ASP A 367 27.77 12.88 7.51
C ASP A 367 27.02 13.69 6.44
N VAL A 368 26.94 13.18 5.20
CA VAL A 368 26.17 13.82 4.12
C VAL A 368 24.67 13.82 4.45
N ILE A 369 24.11 12.72 4.95
CA ILE A 369 22.70 12.66 5.38
C ILE A 369 22.44 13.68 6.50
N ALA A 370 23.33 13.74 7.49
CA ALA A 370 23.20 14.69 8.60
C ALA A 370 23.29 16.15 8.15
N ALA A 371 24.19 16.47 7.21
CA ALA A 371 24.29 17.80 6.63
C ALA A 371 23.05 18.17 5.81
N ALA A 372 22.55 17.24 4.99
CA ALA A 372 21.35 17.44 4.18
C ALA A 372 20.09 17.67 5.04
N ALA A 373 19.98 17.01 6.19
CA ALA A 373 18.89 17.21 7.15
C ALA A 373 18.85 18.64 7.74
N GLY A 374 19.99 19.36 7.73
CA GLY A 374 20.07 20.75 8.17
C GLY A 374 19.63 21.78 7.12
N VAL A 375 19.39 21.36 5.87
CA VAL A 375 18.94 22.25 4.79
C VAL A 375 17.42 22.48 4.93
N PRO A 376 16.96 23.75 5.01
CA PRO A 376 15.53 24.06 5.14
C PRO A 376 14.68 23.37 4.06
N GLY A 377 13.60 22.71 4.49
CA GLY A 377 12.62 22.07 3.60
C GLY A 377 12.96 20.64 3.13
N VAL A 378 14.19 20.16 3.32
CA VAL A 378 14.58 18.81 2.87
C VAL A 378 13.81 17.72 3.64
N THR A 379 13.72 17.84 4.95
CA THR A 379 12.98 16.88 5.80
C THR A 379 11.48 16.92 5.52
N ASP A 380 10.92 18.10 5.24
CA ASP A 380 9.50 18.30 4.88
C ASP A 380 9.18 17.69 3.51
N LEU A 381 10.05 17.88 2.52
CA LEU A 381 9.95 17.25 1.21
C LEU A 381 10.00 15.71 1.33
N LEU A 382 10.95 15.19 2.09
CA LEU A 382 11.09 13.75 2.31
C LEU A 382 9.87 13.18 3.06
N ALA A 383 9.36 13.87 4.08
CA ALA A 383 8.14 13.48 4.77
C ALA A 383 6.95 13.40 3.81
N THR A 384 6.77 14.42 2.96
CA THR A 384 5.70 14.47 1.96
C THR A 384 5.81 13.32 0.95
N LYS A 385 7.02 13.04 0.45
CA LYS A 385 7.29 11.95 -0.50
C LYS A 385 7.01 10.58 0.12
N LEU A 386 7.47 10.34 1.35
CA LEU A 386 7.25 9.09 2.07
C LEU A 386 5.78 8.89 2.48
N ALA A 387 5.07 9.98 2.77
CA ALA A 387 3.63 9.99 3.03
C ALA A 387 2.79 9.81 1.75
N GLN A 388 3.41 9.84 0.56
CA GLN A 388 2.79 9.72 -0.76
C GLN A 388 1.75 10.83 -1.05
N LEU A 389 1.94 12.00 -0.47
CA LEU A 389 1.02 13.13 -0.59
C LEU A 389 1.34 14.05 -1.78
N ASP A 390 2.46 13.81 -2.46
CA ASP A 390 2.93 14.53 -3.65
C ASP A 390 2.56 13.86 -4.99
N ILE A 391 1.79 12.77 -4.95
CA ILE A 391 1.31 12.10 -6.17
C ILE A 391 0.43 13.07 -6.97
N ASP A 392 0.78 13.26 -8.23
CA ASP A 392 0.09 14.11 -9.20
C ASP A 392 -0.17 13.32 -10.48
N TYR A 393 -1.40 13.36 -10.98
CA TYR A 393 -1.81 12.69 -12.21
C TYR A 393 -1.87 13.63 -13.42
N ALA A 394 -1.66 14.94 -13.24
CA ALA A 394 -1.68 15.92 -14.32
C ALA A 394 -0.29 16.51 -14.55
N ASP A 395 0.04 16.72 -15.83
CA ASP A 395 1.31 17.30 -16.27
C ASP A 395 1.32 18.85 -16.18
N ARG A 396 0.50 19.47 -15.31
CA ARG A 396 0.30 20.94 -15.25
C ARG A 396 0.18 21.50 -13.82
N THR A 397 0.89 22.59 -13.56
CA THR A 397 0.95 23.27 -12.25
C THR A 397 0.19 24.59 -12.19
N ALA A 398 -0.63 24.81 -11.15
CA ALA A 398 -0.52 25.89 -10.15
C ALA A 398 -1.77 25.93 -9.25
N GLY A 399 -1.58 26.13 -7.93
CA GLY A 399 -2.66 26.31 -6.94
C GLY A 399 -2.81 25.15 -5.94
N PRO A 400 -3.42 25.39 -4.75
CA PRO A 400 -3.69 24.37 -3.74
C PRO A 400 -4.73 23.32 -4.20
N MET A 401 -5.58 23.68 -5.16
CA MET A 401 -6.54 22.82 -5.86
C MET A 401 -6.13 22.70 -7.34
N ALA A 402 -5.04 21.97 -7.61
CA ALA A 402 -4.62 21.72 -8.99
C ALA A 402 -5.25 20.41 -9.52
N PRO A 403 -5.77 20.38 -10.77
CA PRO A 403 -6.16 19.14 -11.42
C PRO A 403 -5.05 18.09 -11.33
N GLY A 404 -5.41 16.82 -11.14
CA GLY A 404 -4.44 15.73 -10.98
C GLY A 404 -3.92 15.54 -9.55
N ARG A 405 -4.04 16.54 -8.68
CA ARG A 405 -3.69 16.42 -7.25
C ARG A 405 -4.89 16.01 -6.41
N ARG A 406 -4.61 15.42 -5.25
CA ARG A 406 -5.64 15.21 -4.23
C ARG A 406 -6.17 16.57 -3.73
N ALA A 407 -7.47 16.64 -3.46
CA ALA A 407 -8.04 17.80 -2.78
C ALA A 407 -7.51 17.90 -1.34
N PRO A 408 -7.20 19.11 -0.83
CA PRO A 408 -6.99 19.36 0.59
C PRO A 408 -8.22 18.90 1.39
N LEU A 409 -8.01 18.08 2.43
CA LEU A 409 -9.12 17.46 3.16
C LEU A 409 -9.77 18.41 4.19
N ASP A 410 -9.17 19.58 4.45
CA ASP A 410 -9.76 20.72 5.16
C ASP A 410 -10.87 21.42 4.35
N LEU A 411 -10.97 21.13 3.04
CA LEU A 411 -12.09 21.50 2.18
C LEU A 411 -13.21 20.45 2.15
N ALA A 412 -13.21 19.47 3.07
CA ALA A 412 -14.34 18.56 3.25
C ALA A 412 -15.64 19.39 3.25
N PRO A 413 -16.62 19.08 2.39
CA PRO A 413 -17.83 19.87 2.37
C PRO A 413 -18.61 19.58 3.66
N ALA A 414 -19.71 20.30 3.89
CA ALA A 414 -20.53 20.13 5.10
C ALA A 414 -20.87 18.65 5.38
N ASP A 415 -21.37 18.37 6.59
CA ASP A 415 -21.65 17.03 7.18
C ASP A 415 -22.43 16.04 6.28
N ASP A 416 -22.87 16.44 5.08
CA ASP A 416 -23.60 15.69 4.06
C ASP A 416 -22.77 15.24 2.84
N LEU A 417 -21.49 15.59 2.75
CA LEU A 417 -20.67 15.36 1.56
C LEU A 417 -19.44 14.51 1.88
N THR A 418 -19.68 13.21 1.87
CA THR A 418 -18.67 12.17 1.82
C THR A 418 -17.90 12.24 0.47
N TRP A 419 -16.56 12.14 0.50
CA TRP A 419 -15.60 12.38 -0.60
C TRP A 419 -16.09 12.10 -2.03
N SER A 420 -15.91 13.05 -2.96
CA SER A 420 -16.29 12.88 -4.37
C SER A 420 -15.09 12.73 -5.33
N VAL A 421 -15.09 11.72 -6.22
CA VAL A 421 -14.08 11.61 -7.30
C VAL A 421 -14.61 12.28 -8.56
N GLY A 422 -13.93 13.33 -9.03
CA GLY A 422 -14.22 13.99 -10.30
C GLY A 422 -13.74 13.14 -11.48
N ALA A 423 -14.64 12.61 -12.31
CA ALA A 423 -14.33 12.10 -13.64
C ALA A 423 -14.45 13.25 -14.64
N PRO A 424 -13.45 13.49 -15.51
CA PRO A 424 -13.61 14.41 -16.61
C PRO A 424 -14.66 13.85 -17.58
N ASP A 425 -15.65 14.65 -17.99
CA ASP A 425 -16.46 14.33 -19.16
C ASP A 425 -15.93 15.02 -20.42
N ASP A 426 -16.37 14.56 -21.60
CA ASP A 426 -15.98 15.09 -22.92
C ASP A 426 -16.34 16.58 -23.12
N ALA A 427 -17.19 17.15 -22.25
CA ALA A 427 -17.63 18.53 -22.26
C ALA A 427 -16.93 19.41 -21.20
N GLY A 428 -16.05 18.85 -20.38
CA GLY A 428 -15.37 19.52 -19.27
C GLY A 428 -16.20 19.69 -17.99
N GLN A 429 -17.38 19.07 -17.87
CA GLN A 429 -18.11 18.99 -16.60
C GLN A 429 -17.57 17.82 -15.76
N SER A 430 -17.43 18.05 -14.45
CA SER A 430 -16.94 17.03 -13.53
C SER A 430 -18.08 16.12 -13.09
N THR A 431 -17.98 14.82 -13.34
CA THR A 431 -18.87 13.82 -12.70
C THR A 431 -18.31 13.47 -11.33
N TYR A 432 -19.13 13.45 -10.28
CA TYR A 432 -18.67 13.22 -8.91
C TYR A 432 -19.10 11.83 -8.42
N VAL A 433 -18.14 10.98 -8.04
CA VAL A 433 -18.44 9.69 -7.41
C VAL A 433 -18.42 9.85 -5.90
N ARG A 434 -19.59 9.82 -5.26
CA ARG A 434 -19.73 9.82 -3.80
C ARG A 434 -19.54 8.41 -3.21
N PRO A 435 -19.30 8.28 -1.90
CA PRO A 435 -19.11 6.99 -1.23
C PRO A 435 -20.38 6.13 -1.20
N ASP A 436 -21.56 6.72 -1.42
CA ASP A 436 -22.86 6.03 -1.52
C ASP A 436 -23.35 5.83 -2.98
N GLY A 437 -22.60 6.32 -3.98
CA GLY A 437 -22.95 6.14 -5.40
C GLY A 437 -22.38 7.21 -6.34
N ILE A 438 -22.65 7.05 -7.63
CA ILE A 438 -22.25 8.02 -8.67
C ILE A 438 -23.28 9.14 -8.75
N VAL A 439 -22.86 10.40 -8.58
CA VAL A 439 -23.70 11.59 -8.69
C VAL A 439 -23.25 12.46 -9.87
N ALA A 440 -24.12 12.66 -10.86
CA ALA A 440 -23.98 13.75 -11.81
C ALA A 440 -24.55 15.03 -11.18
N ASP A 441 -23.72 15.81 -10.49
CA ASP A 441 -24.12 17.11 -9.94
C ASP A 441 -23.18 18.23 -10.45
N PRO A 442 -23.60 18.98 -11.47
CA PRO A 442 -22.81 20.10 -12.00
C PRO A 442 -22.65 21.25 -10.99
N GLU A 443 -23.58 21.41 -10.05
CA GLU A 443 -23.53 22.45 -9.02
C GLU A 443 -22.57 22.07 -7.88
N LEU A 444 -22.32 20.77 -7.66
CA LEU A 444 -21.36 20.31 -6.66
C LEU A 444 -19.95 20.82 -6.94
N GLY A 445 -19.55 20.87 -8.22
CA GLY A 445 -18.27 21.45 -8.61
C GLY A 445 -18.18 22.94 -8.34
N ALA A 446 -19.25 23.67 -8.63
CA ALA A 446 -19.34 25.10 -8.31
C ALA A 446 -19.30 25.34 -6.80
N ARG A 447 -19.96 24.52 -5.97
CA ARG A 447 -19.93 24.60 -4.51
C ARG A 447 -18.55 24.30 -3.90
N ILE A 448 -17.78 23.39 -4.50
CA ILE A 448 -16.40 23.09 -4.10
C ILE A 448 -15.48 24.26 -4.45
N LEU A 449 -15.68 24.91 -5.60
CA LEU A 449 -14.86 26.02 -6.08
C LEU A 449 -15.22 27.39 -5.46
N ASP A 450 -16.50 27.67 -5.19
CA ASP A 450 -16.98 28.95 -4.64
C ASP A 450 -16.47 29.25 -3.22
N ARG A 451 -16.04 28.22 -2.46
CA ARG A 451 -15.40 28.43 -1.15
C ARG A 451 -14.01 29.10 -1.23
N GLU A 452 -13.38 29.17 -2.41
CA GLU A 452 -12.15 29.97 -2.61
C GLU A 452 -12.40 31.49 -2.49
N GLY A 453 -13.65 31.95 -2.57
CA GLY A 453 -14.02 33.36 -2.40
C GLY A 453 -14.14 33.84 -0.94
N ALA A 454 -14.12 32.91 0.03
CA ALA A 454 -14.18 33.23 1.45
C ALA A 454 -12.78 33.06 2.07
N THR A 455 -11.91 34.06 1.87
CA THR A 455 -10.74 34.26 2.74
C THR A 455 -11.16 34.32 4.22
N PRO A 456 -10.30 33.88 5.16
CA PRO A 456 -10.66 33.65 6.56
C PRO A 456 -11.20 34.88 7.29
#